data_AF-A0A8T5I041-F1
#
_entry.id   AF-A0A8T5I041-F1
#
_cell.length_a   1.000
_cell.length_b   1.000
_cell.length_c   1.000
_cell.angle_alpha   90.00
_cell.angle_beta   90.00
_cell.angle_gamma   90.00
#
_symmetry.space_group_name_H-M   'P 1'
#
loop_
_entity.id
_entity.type
_entity.pdbx_description
1 polymer ?
#
loop_
_entity_poly.entity_id
_entity_poly.type
_entity_poly.pdbx_seq_one_letter_code
_entity_poly.pdbx_strand_id
1 'polypeptide(L)'
;MEVNQKSSKGKMIASGVIPFAFVIILIAYVFGPGADVLDMGVPLPEISMEKIDFVDSEVQVTVRNTGPVPVEVMMADINDRIHPAAIEPDRFLDRYETALVRIPFEWNEAEPYIVGLTIEDGTRFEKEVEAAAPALEPNLELFGLFAVIGTYVGIIPVMIGLLWLPFIRRISKSKYHFFLALTVGLLLFLGIDAIEEALEVSDESLAGSFNGVLLTATVVVLSFIGLYYAGQKLIDRADSSQLTKPVAIALMIAIGIGLHNFGEGLMIGAAIGIGSIAFSTYLIVGFALHNTTEGIAIAGPLSKDKSLSNKSLIAKLVAFGLIAGSPAIFGAWIGGFSYSPFSSVIFLAIGAGAIFQVIVVILRMIRAEGDKNLSSGSVVTGIAIGMLVMYLTSILV
;
A
#
# COMPACT_ATOMS: atom_id res chain seq x y z
N MET A 1 -53.81 -12.24 26.90
CA MET A 1 -52.65 -12.65 27.72
C MET A 1 -51.40 -12.29 26.94
N GLU A 2 -50.89 -11.07 27.16
CA GLU A 2 -49.59 -10.66 26.63
C GLU A 2 -48.51 -11.41 27.41
N VAL A 3 -47.76 -12.29 26.74
CA VAL A 3 -46.61 -12.95 27.33
C VAL A 3 -45.50 -11.91 27.44
N ASN A 4 -45.28 -11.46 28.66
CA ASN A 4 -44.25 -10.54 29.09
C ASN A 4 -42.85 -11.09 28.73
N GLN A 5 -42.36 -10.79 27.53
CA GLN A 5 -40.98 -11.06 27.12
C GLN A 5 -40.02 -10.05 27.77
N LYS A 6 -39.91 -10.08 29.10
CA LYS A 6 -38.68 -9.63 29.76
C LYS A 6 -37.65 -10.74 29.59
N SER A 7 -37.01 -10.79 28.42
CA SER A 7 -35.73 -11.48 28.29
C SER A 7 -34.82 -10.91 29.38
N SER A 8 -34.56 -11.70 30.42
CA SER A 8 -33.67 -11.32 31.51
C SER A 8 -32.35 -10.91 30.88
N LYS A 9 -31.90 -9.66 31.11
CA LYS A 9 -30.58 -9.19 30.63
C LYS A 9 -29.48 -10.21 30.94
N GLY A 10 -29.61 -10.96 32.04
CA GLY A 10 -28.72 -12.07 32.38
C GLY A 10 -28.74 -13.25 31.40
N LYS A 11 -29.91 -13.64 30.87
CA LYS A 11 -29.99 -14.68 29.81
C LYS A 11 -29.35 -14.21 28.51
N MET A 12 -29.54 -12.93 28.16
CA MET A 12 -28.94 -12.33 26.95
C MET A 12 -27.41 -12.19 27.07
N ILE A 13 -26.91 -11.73 28.22
CA ILE A 13 -25.48 -11.65 28.50
C ILE A 13 -24.88 -13.05 28.54
N ALA A 14 -25.53 -14.01 29.22
CA ALA A 14 -25.08 -15.40 29.27
C ALA A 14 -25.04 -16.02 27.87
N SER A 15 -26.06 -15.83 27.02
CA SER A 15 -26.03 -16.32 25.64
C SER A 15 -24.94 -15.68 24.79
N GLY A 16 -24.49 -14.47 25.13
CA GLY A 16 -23.35 -13.82 24.49
C GLY A 16 -22.01 -14.32 24.99
N VAL A 17 -21.85 -14.55 26.29
CA VAL A 17 -20.57 -14.92 26.93
C VAL A 17 -20.27 -16.42 26.82
N ILE A 18 -21.28 -17.28 26.91
CA ILE A 18 -21.11 -18.74 26.92
C ILE A 18 -20.35 -19.23 25.67
N PRO A 19 -20.68 -18.82 24.43
CA PRO A 19 -19.91 -19.23 23.25
C PRO A 19 -18.43 -18.84 23.34
N PHE A 20 -18.09 -17.63 23.79
CA PHE A 20 -16.69 -17.23 23.97
C PHE A 20 -15.97 -18.06 25.04
N ALA A 21 -16.66 -18.37 26.14
CA ALA A 21 -16.09 -19.25 27.16
C ALA A 21 -15.79 -20.64 26.59
N PHE A 22 -16.69 -21.21 25.77
CA PHE A 22 -16.43 -22.48 25.07
C PHE A 22 -15.28 -22.38 24.06
N VAL A 23 -15.15 -21.26 23.34
CA VAL A 23 -14.00 -21.02 22.45
C VAL A 23 -12.70 -20.97 23.24
N ILE A 24 -12.66 -20.26 24.37
CA ILE A 24 -11.47 -20.20 25.25
C ILE A 24 -11.13 -21.61 25.78
N ILE A 25 -12.13 -22.37 26.23
CA ILE A 25 -11.94 -23.75 26.69
C ILE A 25 -11.41 -24.65 25.55
N LEU A 26 -11.98 -24.52 24.35
CA LEU A 26 -11.53 -25.27 23.18
C LEU A 26 -10.08 -24.94 22.84
N ILE A 27 -9.71 -23.64 22.80
CA ILE A 27 -8.32 -23.20 22.57
C ILE A 27 -7.40 -23.76 23.64
N ALA A 28 -7.76 -23.63 24.93
CA ALA A 28 -6.96 -24.15 26.03
C ALA A 28 -6.80 -25.69 25.99
N TYR A 29 -7.83 -26.40 25.52
CA TYR A 29 -7.76 -27.85 25.32
C TYR A 29 -6.83 -28.20 24.15
N VAL A 30 -7.05 -27.60 22.98
CA VAL A 30 -6.28 -27.80 21.74
C VAL A 30 -4.80 -27.53 21.92
N PHE A 31 -4.44 -26.43 22.59
CA PHE A 31 -3.04 -26.04 22.85
C PHE A 31 -2.49 -26.60 24.18
N GLY A 32 -3.24 -27.45 24.86
CA GLY A 32 -2.84 -28.07 26.12
C GLY A 32 -3.03 -29.59 26.07
N PRO A 33 -3.98 -30.18 26.82
CA PRO A 33 -4.17 -31.63 26.88
C PRO A 33 -4.47 -32.33 25.54
N GLY A 34 -4.97 -31.61 24.55
CA GLY A 34 -5.29 -32.11 23.21
C GLY A 34 -4.17 -31.91 22.18
N ALA A 35 -3.04 -31.31 22.57
CA ALA A 35 -1.94 -31.01 21.64
C ALA A 35 -1.36 -32.27 21.00
N ASP A 36 -1.28 -33.39 21.75
CA ASP A 36 -0.77 -34.67 21.26
C ASP A 36 -1.60 -35.25 20.09
N VAL A 37 -2.88 -34.86 19.97
CA VAL A 37 -3.75 -35.27 18.85
C VAL A 37 -3.40 -34.50 17.56
N LEU A 38 -2.67 -33.39 17.69
CA LEU A 38 -2.27 -32.48 16.62
C LEU A 38 -0.78 -32.61 16.26
N ASP A 39 -0.06 -33.53 16.91
CA ASP A 39 1.34 -33.83 16.60
C ASP A 39 1.44 -34.64 15.29
N MET A 40 1.30 -33.91 14.18
CA MET A 40 1.19 -34.45 12.82
C MET A 40 2.54 -34.49 12.08
N GLY A 41 3.65 -34.22 12.77
CA GLY A 41 4.99 -34.25 12.20
C GLY A 41 5.94 -33.25 12.84
N VAL A 42 7.20 -33.31 12.42
CA VAL A 42 8.22 -32.37 12.89
C VAL A 42 8.09 -31.06 12.10
N PRO A 43 7.88 -29.92 12.77
CA PRO A 43 7.90 -28.63 12.10
C PRO A 43 9.25 -28.39 11.40
N LEU A 44 9.21 -27.92 10.16
CA LEU A 44 10.42 -27.54 9.43
C LEU A 44 10.91 -26.16 9.89
N PRO A 45 12.24 -25.94 9.93
CA PRO A 45 12.80 -24.61 10.15
C PRO A 45 12.52 -23.71 8.94
N GLU A 46 12.41 -22.41 9.19
CA GLU A 46 12.21 -21.42 8.14
C GLU A 46 12.84 -20.09 8.57
N ILE A 47 13.71 -19.54 7.72
CA ILE A 47 14.26 -18.20 7.87
C ILE A 47 13.93 -17.37 6.64
N SER A 48 13.74 -16.07 6.85
CA SER A 48 13.52 -15.10 5.77
C SER A 48 14.64 -14.06 5.76
N MET A 49 15.22 -13.83 4.58
CA MET A 49 16.19 -12.75 4.35
C MET A 49 15.42 -11.48 3.97
N GLU A 50 15.14 -10.65 4.96
CA GLU A 50 14.28 -9.46 4.82
C GLU A 50 14.96 -8.35 4.04
N LYS A 51 16.29 -8.21 4.19
CA LYS A 51 17.08 -7.15 3.56
C LYS A 51 18.51 -7.62 3.27
N ILE A 52 19.04 -7.25 2.11
CA ILE A 52 20.44 -7.47 1.72
C ILE A 52 21.03 -6.12 1.32
N ASP A 53 21.95 -5.60 2.13
CA ASP A 53 22.64 -4.34 1.91
C ASP A 53 24.09 -4.60 1.50
N PHE A 54 24.58 -3.86 0.50
CA PHE A 54 25.97 -3.90 0.07
C PHE A 54 26.69 -2.66 0.61
N VAL A 55 27.67 -2.85 1.48
CA VAL A 55 28.35 -1.77 2.22
C VAL A 55 29.85 -2.01 2.18
N ASP A 56 30.60 -1.08 1.57
CA ASP A 56 32.05 -1.20 1.41
C ASP A 56 32.47 -2.58 0.86
N SER A 57 33.27 -3.35 1.59
CA SER A 57 33.70 -4.71 1.24
C SER A 57 32.89 -5.79 1.98
N GLU A 58 31.60 -5.57 2.19
CA GLU A 58 30.73 -6.42 2.98
C GLU A 58 29.30 -6.52 2.41
N VAL A 59 28.71 -7.71 2.51
CA VAL A 59 27.29 -7.95 2.30
C VAL A 59 26.62 -8.17 3.65
N GLN A 60 25.62 -7.35 3.95
CA GLN A 60 24.87 -7.38 5.20
C GLN A 60 23.46 -7.92 4.97
N VAL A 61 23.13 -9.03 5.63
CA VAL A 61 21.83 -9.71 5.49
C VAL A 61 21.06 -9.60 6.79
N THR A 62 19.89 -8.97 6.76
CA THR A 62 18.94 -9.01 7.87
C THR A 62 18.10 -10.27 7.74
N VAL A 63 18.25 -11.19 8.68
CA VAL A 63 17.55 -12.48 8.70
C VAL A 63 16.56 -12.51 9.87
N ARG A 64 15.37 -13.08 9.64
CA ARG A 64 14.38 -13.36 10.68
C ARG A 64 14.05 -14.85 10.71
N ASN A 65 13.95 -15.44 11.89
CA ASN A 65 13.32 -16.75 12.03
C ASN A 65 11.80 -16.63 11.90
N THR A 66 11.25 -17.13 10.80
CA THR A 66 9.82 -17.09 10.51
C THR A 66 9.15 -18.45 10.72
N GLY A 67 9.97 -19.46 10.97
CA GLY A 67 9.57 -20.81 11.27
C GLY A 67 8.99 -20.97 12.68
N PRO A 68 8.33 -22.11 12.94
CA PRO A 68 7.77 -22.45 14.24
C PRO A 68 8.81 -22.88 15.29
N VAL A 69 10.04 -23.23 14.88
CA VAL A 69 11.12 -23.73 15.74
C VAL A 69 12.28 -22.74 15.80
N PRO A 70 13.02 -22.66 16.91
CA PRO A 70 14.28 -21.93 16.96
C PRO A 70 15.31 -22.53 16.00
N VAL A 71 16.21 -21.69 15.48
CA VAL A 71 17.26 -22.08 14.53
C VAL A 71 18.59 -21.42 14.89
N GLU A 72 19.69 -22.01 14.45
CA GLU A 72 21.04 -21.45 14.57
C GLU A 72 21.68 -21.27 13.19
N VAL A 73 21.99 -20.03 12.81
CA VAL A 73 22.65 -19.74 11.52
C VAL A 73 24.13 -20.09 11.63
N MET A 74 24.60 -21.06 10.83
CA MET A 74 25.94 -21.64 10.94
C MET A 74 26.91 -21.15 9.86
N MET A 75 26.40 -20.89 8.66
CA MET A 75 27.23 -20.60 7.49
C MET A 75 26.54 -19.61 6.57
N ALA A 76 27.33 -18.78 5.90
CA ALA A 76 26.89 -17.93 4.82
C ALA A 76 27.72 -18.19 3.56
N ASP A 77 27.09 -18.04 2.40
CA ASP A 77 27.73 -18.16 1.10
C ASP A 77 27.24 -17.09 0.13
N ILE A 78 28.08 -16.76 -0.85
CA ILE A 78 27.75 -15.85 -1.96
C ILE A 78 28.13 -16.56 -3.25
N ASN A 79 27.16 -16.76 -4.15
CA ASN A 79 27.33 -17.53 -5.38
C ASN A 79 27.96 -18.91 -5.11
N ASP A 80 27.39 -19.64 -4.15
CA ASP A 80 27.80 -20.98 -3.69
C ASP A 80 29.22 -21.06 -3.09
N ARG A 81 29.86 -19.93 -2.82
CA ARG A 81 31.18 -19.86 -2.18
C ARG A 81 31.01 -19.51 -0.72
N ILE A 82 31.48 -20.39 0.16
CA ILE A 82 31.39 -20.20 1.61
C ILE A 82 32.31 -19.06 2.05
N HIS A 83 31.76 -18.13 2.83
CA HIS A 83 32.48 -17.02 3.41
C HIS A 83 32.38 -17.07 4.95
N PRO A 84 33.41 -16.61 5.69
CA PRO A 84 33.25 -16.36 7.11
C PRO A 84 32.20 -15.26 7.30
N ALA A 85 31.32 -15.39 8.29
CA ALA A 85 30.33 -14.36 8.61
C ALA A 85 30.27 -14.10 10.10
N ALA A 86 30.09 -12.83 10.47
CA ALA A 86 29.72 -12.45 11.83
C ALA A 86 28.19 -12.35 11.91
N ILE A 87 27.60 -12.81 13.01
CA ILE A 87 26.15 -12.83 13.20
C ILE A 87 25.87 -12.13 14.52
N GLU A 88 25.06 -11.07 14.47
CA GLU A 88 24.76 -10.19 15.61
C GLU A 88 23.25 -10.15 15.87
N PRO A 89 22.77 -10.21 17.14
CA PRO A 89 23.56 -10.27 18.37
C PRO A 89 24.21 -11.63 18.64
N ASP A 90 23.59 -12.72 18.21
CA ASP A 90 24.13 -14.07 18.24
C ASP A 90 23.52 -14.93 17.12
N ARG A 91 23.96 -16.20 17.03
CA ARG A 91 23.59 -17.11 15.94
C ARG A 91 22.23 -17.76 16.12
N PHE A 92 21.70 -17.74 17.34
CA PHE A 92 20.47 -18.40 17.71
C PHE A 92 19.30 -17.43 17.53
N LEU A 93 18.26 -17.88 16.85
CA LEU A 93 17.08 -17.09 16.59
C LEU A 93 15.86 -17.83 17.13
N ASP A 94 15.27 -17.32 18.20
CA ASP A 94 13.91 -17.71 18.57
C ASP A 94 12.92 -17.23 17.51
N ARG A 95 11.70 -17.77 17.54
CA ARG A 95 10.67 -17.43 16.57
C ARG A 95 10.40 -15.92 16.54
N TYR A 96 10.48 -15.35 15.34
CA TYR A 96 10.38 -13.93 14.99
C TYR A 96 11.53 -13.03 15.45
N GLU A 97 12.58 -13.58 16.05
CA GLU A 97 13.80 -12.83 16.30
C GLU A 97 14.57 -12.58 15.00
N THR A 98 15.37 -11.51 15.03
CA THR A 98 16.17 -11.05 13.89
C THR A 98 17.64 -11.01 14.25
N ALA A 99 18.49 -11.38 13.31
CA ALA A 99 19.93 -11.16 13.36
C ALA A 99 20.43 -10.45 12.10
N LEU A 100 21.59 -9.82 12.23
CA LEU A 100 22.36 -9.27 11.12
C LEU A 100 23.53 -10.21 10.82
N VAL A 101 23.56 -10.75 9.60
CA VAL A 101 24.68 -11.56 9.09
C VAL A 101 25.58 -10.68 8.23
N ARG A 102 26.82 -10.50 8.67
CA ARG A 102 27.86 -9.64 8.08
C ARG A 102 28.89 -10.50 7.36
N ILE A 103 28.88 -10.47 6.02
CA ILE A 103 29.69 -11.35 5.16
C ILE A 103 30.77 -10.50 4.47
N PRO A 104 32.06 -10.60 4.83
CA PRO A 104 33.14 -9.90 4.14
C PRO A 104 33.27 -10.40 2.70
N PHE A 105 32.96 -9.54 1.74
CA PHE A 105 32.89 -9.86 0.33
C PHE A 105 33.05 -8.60 -0.52
N GLU A 106 33.97 -8.64 -1.48
CA GLU A 106 34.14 -7.59 -2.49
C GLU A 106 33.08 -7.78 -3.58
N TRP A 107 32.18 -6.81 -3.73
CA TRP A 107 31.09 -6.82 -4.70
C TRP A 107 31.26 -5.69 -5.73
N ASN A 108 30.61 -5.85 -6.88
CA ASN A 108 30.55 -4.82 -7.91
C ASN A 108 29.10 -4.34 -8.08
N GLU A 109 28.94 -3.05 -8.34
CA GLU A 109 27.64 -2.45 -8.63
C GLU A 109 27.04 -3.06 -9.91
N ALA A 110 25.72 -3.26 -9.88
CA ALA A 110 24.91 -3.85 -10.94
C ALA A 110 25.29 -5.29 -11.36
N GLU A 111 26.01 -6.03 -10.50
CA GLU A 111 26.19 -7.48 -10.65
C GLU A 111 25.13 -8.26 -9.87
N PRO A 112 24.63 -9.39 -10.41
CA PRO A 112 23.73 -10.27 -9.68
C PRO A 112 24.50 -11.14 -8.67
N TYR A 113 23.90 -11.36 -7.50
CA TYR A 113 24.43 -12.25 -6.47
C TYR A 113 23.33 -13.14 -5.89
N ILE A 114 23.66 -14.39 -5.61
CA ILE A 114 22.85 -15.30 -4.80
C ILE A 114 23.48 -15.37 -3.42
N VAL A 115 22.75 -14.91 -2.40
CA VAL A 115 23.19 -14.95 -1.01
C VAL A 115 22.53 -16.14 -0.31
N GLY A 116 23.33 -17.03 0.25
CA GLY A 116 22.89 -18.23 0.94
C GLY A 116 23.19 -18.20 2.43
N LEU A 117 22.25 -18.69 3.25
CA LEU A 117 22.43 -18.93 4.69
C LEU A 117 22.07 -20.39 4.98
N THR A 118 22.96 -21.10 5.68
CA THR A 118 22.75 -22.50 6.10
C THR A 118 22.65 -22.58 7.61
N ILE A 119 21.62 -23.27 8.10
CA ILE A 119 21.36 -23.47 9.53
C ILE A 119 21.97 -24.78 10.05
N GLU A 120 21.83 -25.06 11.35
CA GLU A 120 22.48 -26.17 12.07
C GLU A 120 22.13 -27.57 11.57
N ASP A 121 20.94 -27.75 10.98
CA ASP A 121 20.49 -29.02 10.41
C ASP A 121 20.98 -29.24 8.96
N GLY A 122 21.69 -28.26 8.38
CA GLY A 122 22.20 -28.27 7.02
C GLY A 122 21.23 -27.75 5.96
N THR A 123 20.03 -27.30 6.35
CA THR A 123 19.09 -26.65 5.43
C THR A 123 19.65 -25.31 4.98
N ARG A 124 19.69 -25.09 3.66
CA ARG A 124 20.15 -23.84 3.04
C ARG A 124 18.96 -23.05 2.52
N PHE A 125 18.94 -21.77 2.84
CA PHE A 125 18.01 -20.77 2.34
C PHE A 125 18.81 -19.82 1.46
N GLU A 126 18.25 -19.38 0.34
CA GLU A 126 18.93 -18.48 -0.59
C GLU A 126 18.00 -17.36 -1.04
N LYS A 127 18.60 -16.21 -1.39
CA LYS A 127 17.91 -15.10 -2.01
C LYS A 127 18.79 -14.50 -3.11
N GLU A 128 18.18 -14.31 -4.27
CA GLU A 128 18.82 -13.64 -5.41
C GLU A 128 18.67 -12.12 -5.27
N VAL A 129 19.75 -11.42 -5.59
CA VAL A 129 19.79 -9.98 -5.83
C VAL A 129 20.13 -9.80 -7.30
N GLU A 130 19.19 -9.28 -8.09
CA GLU A 130 19.37 -9.13 -9.53
C GLU A 130 20.47 -8.13 -9.90
N ALA A 131 20.63 -7.08 -9.10
CA ALA A 131 21.62 -6.03 -9.29
C ALA A 131 22.05 -5.46 -7.93
N ALA A 132 23.29 -5.73 -7.53
CA ALA A 132 23.84 -5.14 -6.31
C ALA A 132 23.95 -3.62 -6.41
N ALA A 133 23.62 -2.95 -5.31
CA ALA A 133 23.65 -1.51 -5.21
C ALA A 133 24.17 -1.09 -3.84
N PRO A 134 24.93 0.02 -3.77
CA PRO A 134 25.35 0.57 -2.49
C PRO A 134 24.13 0.85 -1.61
N ALA A 135 24.20 0.44 -0.34
CA ALA A 135 23.16 0.78 0.63
C ALA A 135 22.99 2.31 0.73
N LEU A 136 21.75 2.77 0.73
CA LEU A 136 21.48 4.21 0.79
C LEU A 136 21.79 4.78 2.17
N GLU A 137 22.80 5.66 2.25
CA GLU A 137 23.07 6.44 3.45
C GLU A 137 22.24 7.72 3.48
N PRO A 138 21.43 7.96 4.53
CA PRO A 138 20.63 9.17 4.65
C PRO A 138 21.50 10.43 4.67
N ASN A 139 21.42 11.23 3.62
CA ASN A 139 22.11 12.51 3.52
C ASN A 139 21.21 13.56 2.85
N LEU A 140 21.52 14.85 3.05
CA LEU A 140 20.68 15.96 2.58
C LEU A 140 20.47 15.97 1.05
N GLU A 141 21.45 15.51 0.28
CA GLU A 141 21.35 15.43 -1.18
C GLU A 141 20.33 14.38 -1.60
N LEU A 142 20.38 13.19 -1.00
CA LEU A 142 19.46 12.10 -1.27
C LEU A 142 18.03 12.39 -0.77
N PHE A 143 17.87 13.03 0.40
CA PHE A 143 16.58 13.57 0.84
C PHE A 143 16.02 14.56 -0.19
N GLY A 144 16.87 15.44 -0.73
CA GLY A 144 16.51 16.38 -1.79
C GLY A 144 16.10 15.68 -3.08
N LEU A 145 16.84 14.66 -3.52
CA LEU A 145 16.54 13.86 -4.70
C LEU A 145 15.16 13.19 -4.60
N PHE A 146 14.88 12.49 -3.49
CA PHE A 146 13.58 11.88 -3.27
C PHE A 146 12.44 12.90 -3.21
N ALA A 147 12.69 14.09 -2.64
CA ALA A 147 11.70 15.16 -2.65
C ALA A 147 11.41 15.69 -4.06
N VAL A 148 12.44 15.80 -4.90
CA VAL A 148 12.30 16.18 -6.31
C VAL A 148 11.52 15.11 -7.07
N ILE A 149 11.86 13.83 -6.91
CA ILE A 149 11.16 12.70 -7.54
C ILE A 149 9.69 12.67 -7.11
N GLY A 150 9.41 12.71 -5.80
CA GLY A 150 8.03 12.73 -5.29
C GLY A 150 7.25 13.98 -5.76
N THR A 151 7.93 15.10 -6.00
CA THR A 151 7.31 16.28 -6.61
C THR A 151 6.95 16.04 -8.08
N TYR A 152 7.82 15.40 -8.86
CA TYR A 152 7.59 15.06 -10.27
C TYR A 152 6.50 13.99 -10.46
N VAL A 153 6.37 13.07 -9.51
CA VAL A 153 5.42 11.97 -9.57
C VAL A 153 4.08 12.34 -8.96
N GLY A 154 4.06 12.97 -7.77
CA GLY A 154 2.84 13.30 -7.06
C GLY A 154 2.33 14.72 -7.36
N ILE A 155 3.08 15.74 -6.94
CA ILE A 155 2.57 17.13 -6.92
C ILE A 155 2.31 17.67 -8.32
N ILE A 156 3.30 17.61 -9.21
CA ILE A 156 3.20 18.23 -10.54
C ILE A 156 2.05 17.60 -11.36
N PRO A 157 1.96 16.27 -11.49
CA PRO A 157 0.90 15.63 -12.28
C PRO A 157 -0.50 15.93 -11.73
N VAL A 158 -0.71 15.80 -10.42
CA VAL A 158 -2.01 16.12 -9.81
C VAL A 158 -2.39 17.57 -10.08
N MET A 159 -1.45 18.52 -9.97
CA MET A 159 -1.69 19.93 -10.31
C MET A 159 -2.05 20.13 -11.77
N ILE A 160 -1.38 19.43 -12.70
CA ILE A 160 -1.72 19.44 -14.13
C ILE A 160 -3.16 18.93 -14.32
N GLY A 161 -3.54 17.85 -13.65
CA GLY A 161 -4.92 17.35 -13.66
C GLY A 161 -5.94 18.37 -13.18
N LEU A 162 -5.63 19.14 -12.13
CA LEU A 162 -6.49 20.21 -11.62
C LEU A 162 -6.71 21.35 -12.62
N LEU A 163 -5.77 21.57 -13.56
CA LEU A 163 -5.92 22.58 -14.63
C LEU A 163 -7.07 22.27 -15.59
N TRP A 164 -7.62 21.05 -15.58
CA TRP A 164 -8.80 20.68 -16.36
C TRP A 164 -10.11 21.28 -15.81
N LEU A 165 -10.10 21.87 -14.60
CA LEU A 165 -11.29 22.44 -13.98
C LEU A 165 -12.09 23.42 -14.87
N PRO A 166 -11.49 24.40 -15.58
CA PRO A 166 -12.25 25.33 -16.42
C PRO A 166 -12.96 24.63 -17.58
N PHE A 167 -12.37 23.56 -18.11
CA PHE A 167 -12.97 22.72 -19.15
C PHE A 167 -14.16 21.94 -18.60
N ILE A 168 -13.98 21.26 -17.46
CA ILE A 168 -15.02 20.48 -16.78
C ILE A 168 -16.25 21.34 -16.42
N ARG A 169 -16.06 22.62 -16.11
CA ARG A 169 -17.15 23.57 -15.83
C ARG A 169 -18.02 23.93 -17.05
N ARG A 170 -17.52 23.74 -18.28
CA ARG A 170 -18.17 24.20 -19.51
C ARG A 170 -18.86 23.08 -20.30
N ILE A 171 -18.59 21.82 -19.98
CA ILE A 171 -19.14 20.68 -20.70
C ILE A 171 -20.57 20.34 -20.27
N SER A 172 -21.30 19.63 -21.13
CA SER A 172 -22.66 19.16 -20.82
C SER A 172 -22.66 18.12 -19.70
N LYS A 173 -23.79 17.94 -19.02
CA LYS A 173 -23.95 16.96 -17.93
C LYS A 173 -23.55 15.53 -18.34
N SER A 174 -23.92 15.10 -19.54
CA SER A 174 -23.54 13.77 -20.06
C SER A 174 -22.02 13.65 -20.26
N LYS A 175 -21.37 14.67 -20.82
CA LYS A 175 -19.90 14.70 -20.94
C LYS A 175 -19.23 14.74 -19.57
N TYR A 176 -19.77 15.51 -18.63
CA TYR A 176 -19.28 15.55 -17.25
C TYR A 176 -19.33 14.16 -16.58
N HIS A 177 -20.46 13.45 -16.69
CA HIS A 177 -20.56 12.07 -16.19
C HIS A 177 -19.60 11.12 -16.90
N PHE A 178 -19.40 11.28 -18.21
CA PHE A 178 -18.40 10.50 -18.95
C PHE A 178 -16.99 10.70 -18.38
N PHE A 179 -16.55 11.94 -18.16
CA PHE A 179 -15.22 12.21 -17.62
C PHE A 179 -15.05 11.72 -16.18
N LEU A 180 -16.06 11.87 -15.32
CA LEU A 180 -15.98 11.29 -13.97
C LEU A 180 -15.95 9.76 -14.00
N ALA A 181 -16.73 9.15 -14.89
CA ALA A 181 -16.75 7.71 -15.06
C ALA A 181 -15.44 7.17 -15.67
N LEU A 182 -14.82 7.95 -16.57
CA LEU A 182 -13.47 7.71 -17.07
C LEU A 182 -12.48 7.67 -15.89
N THR A 183 -12.49 8.68 -15.02
CA THR A 183 -11.68 8.70 -13.81
C THR A 183 -11.95 7.50 -12.90
N VAL A 184 -13.21 7.07 -12.75
CA VAL A 184 -13.52 5.84 -12.00
C VAL A 184 -12.90 4.60 -12.65
N GLY A 185 -12.94 4.48 -13.97
CA GLY A 185 -12.29 3.38 -14.69
C GLY A 185 -10.78 3.38 -14.51
N LEU A 186 -10.13 4.56 -14.61
CA LEU A 186 -8.70 4.70 -14.37
C LEU A 186 -8.35 4.30 -12.93
N LEU A 187 -9.03 4.87 -11.93
CA LEU A 187 -8.85 4.55 -10.51
C LEU A 187 -9.12 3.08 -10.20
N LEU A 188 -10.10 2.45 -10.85
CA LEU A 188 -10.40 1.04 -10.62
C LEU A 188 -9.24 0.14 -11.03
N PHE A 189 -8.61 0.42 -12.17
CA PHE A 189 -7.40 -0.27 -12.58
C PHE A 189 -6.29 -0.08 -11.54
N LEU A 190 -6.06 1.15 -11.11
CA LEU A 190 -5.01 1.48 -10.12
C LEU A 190 -5.24 0.85 -8.74
N GLY A 191 -6.49 0.73 -8.32
CA GLY A 191 -6.82 0.02 -7.08
C GLY A 191 -6.54 -1.48 -7.18
N ILE A 192 -6.63 -2.07 -8.39
CA ILE A 192 -6.27 -3.47 -8.64
C ILE A 192 -4.75 -3.61 -8.70
N ASP A 193 -4.09 -2.75 -9.46
CA ASP A 193 -2.63 -2.66 -9.60
C ASP A 193 -1.94 -2.53 -8.22
N ALA A 194 -2.42 -1.64 -7.35
CA ALA A 194 -1.90 -1.52 -5.99
C ALA A 194 -2.15 -2.75 -5.09
N ILE A 195 -3.17 -3.56 -5.37
CA ILE A 195 -3.33 -4.87 -4.70
C ILE A 195 -2.33 -5.86 -5.25
N GLU A 196 -2.18 -5.94 -6.57
CA GLU A 196 -1.24 -6.82 -7.25
C GLU A 196 0.18 -6.58 -6.74
N GLU A 197 0.63 -5.32 -6.73
CA GLU A 197 1.93 -4.92 -6.19
C GLU A 197 2.10 -5.31 -4.71
N ALA A 198 1.06 -5.13 -3.88
CA ALA A 198 1.11 -5.56 -2.48
C ALA A 198 1.24 -7.10 -2.33
N LEU A 199 0.67 -7.86 -3.26
CA LEU A 199 0.78 -9.32 -3.30
C LEU A 199 2.15 -9.76 -3.82
N GLU A 200 2.70 -9.09 -4.82
CA GLU A 200 4.05 -9.35 -5.32
C GLU A 200 5.10 -9.11 -4.24
N VAL A 201 5.07 -7.94 -3.56
CA VAL A 201 5.96 -7.65 -2.43
C VAL A 201 5.79 -8.67 -1.29
N SER A 202 4.55 -9.14 -1.06
CA SER A 202 4.28 -10.21 -0.10
C SER A 202 4.97 -11.50 -0.51
N ASP A 203 4.79 -11.95 -1.74
CA ASP A 203 5.26 -13.25 -2.20
C ASP A 203 6.79 -13.29 -2.32
N GLU A 204 7.43 -12.19 -2.69
CA GLU A 204 8.89 -12.11 -2.87
C GLU A 204 9.66 -11.81 -1.57
N SER A 205 9.05 -11.04 -0.65
CA SER A 205 9.80 -10.43 0.45
C SER A 205 9.16 -10.59 1.83
N LEU A 206 7.95 -11.16 1.93
CA LEU A 206 7.30 -11.44 3.21
C LEU A 206 7.25 -12.94 3.48
N ALA A 207 7.62 -13.35 4.69
CA ALA A 207 7.52 -14.75 5.05
C ALA A 207 6.06 -15.25 5.09
N GLY A 208 5.86 -16.50 4.70
CA GLY A 208 4.53 -17.14 4.64
C GLY A 208 3.79 -17.11 5.98
N SER A 209 4.51 -17.06 7.10
CA SER A 209 3.97 -16.92 8.46
C SER A 209 3.08 -15.68 8.65
N PHE A 210 3.29 -14.61 7.88
CA PHE A 210 2.49 -13.38 7.95
C PHE A 210 1.21 -13.42 7.11
N ASN A 211 1.04 -14.44 6.27
CA ASN A 211 -0.13 -14.61 5.40
C ASN A 211 -0.46 -13.33 4.62
N GLY A 212 0.48 -12.91 3.76
CA GLY A 212 0.43 -11.59 3.12
C GLY A 212 -0.81 -11.35 2.25
N VAL A 213 -1.39 -12.40 1.64
CA VAL A 213 -2.68 -12.31 0.95
C VAL A 213 -3.80 -11.87 1.89
N LEU A 214 -3.96 -12.52 3.04
CA LEU A 214 -4.99 -12.15 4.02
C LEU A 214 -4.68 -10.82 4.68
N LEU A 215 -3.41 -10.49 4.91
CA LEU A 215 -2.98 -9.18 5.39
C LEU A 215 -3.43 -8.08 4.44
N THR A 216 -3.07 -8.19 3.15
CA THR A 216 -3.44 -7.26 2.09
C THR A 216 -4.96 -7.08 2.02
N ALA A 217 -5.71 -8.18 1.90
CA ALA A 217 -7.18 -8.12 1.86
C ALA A 217 -7.78 -7.45 3.10
N THR A 218 -7.26 -7.76 4.29
CA THR A 218 -7.72 -7.17 5.55
C THR A 218 -7.45 -5.67 5.59
N VAL A 219 -6.24 -5.24 5.22
CA VAL A 219 -5.85 -3.83 5.25
C VAL A 219 -6.62 -3.01 4.20
N VAL A 220 -6.81 -3.54 2.98
CA VAL A 220 -7.64 -2.90 1.95
C VAL A 220 -9.05 -2.64 2.48
N VAL A 221 -9.69 -3.66 3.07
CA VAL A 221 -11.07 -3.56 3.58
C VAL A 221 -11.17 -2.59 4.75
N LEU A 222 -10.25 -2.68 5.72
CA LEU A 222 -10.24 -1.78 6.87
C LEU A 222 -9.95 -0.33 6.48
N SER A 223 -9.00 -0.11 5.56
CA SER A 223 -8.70 1.21 4.98
C SER A 223 -9.93 1.79 4.29
N PHE A 224 -10.55 1.02 3.38
CA PHE A 224 -11.78 1.42 2.70
C PHE A 224 -12.89 1.82 3.69
N ILE A 225 -13.20 0.97 4.68
CA ILE A 225 -14.27 1.24 5.65
C ILE A 225 -13.93 2.47 6.51
N GLY A 226 -12.69 2.54 7.00
CA GLY A 226 -12.22 3.62 7.86
C GLY A 226 -12.28 4.98 7.16
N LEU A 227 -11.74 5.06 5.95
CA LEU A 227 -11.74 6.27 5.14
C LEU A 227 -13.16 6.63 4.68
N TYR A 228 -13.97 5.64 4.31
CA TYR A 228 -15.35 5.87 3.91
C TYR A 228 -16.18 6.45 5.07
N TYR A 229 -16.00 5.91 6.28
CA TYR A 229 -16.64 6.42 7.49
C TYR A 229 -16.16 7.84 7.86
N ALA A 230 -14.85 8.05 7.89
CA ALA A 230 -14.26 9.36 8.20
C ALA A 230 -14.67 10.43 7.17
N GLY A 231 -14.67 10.05 5.90
CA GLY A 231 -15.12 10.87 4.79
C GLY A 231 -16.59 11.25 4.91
N GLN A 232 -17.48 10.30 5.20
CA GLN A 232 -18.90 10.62 5.39
C GLN A 232 -19.11 11.59 6.55
N LYS A 233 -18.41 11.41 7.67
CA LYS A 233 -18.43 12.39 8.78
C LYS A 233 -17.93 13.77 8.37
N LEU A 234 -16.93 13.86 7.50
CA LEU A 234 -16.43 15.14 6.98
C LEU A 234 -17.50 15.85 6.14
N ILE A 235 -18.21 15.10 5.28
CA ILE A 235 -19.31 15.64 4.47
C ILE A 235 -20.48 16.08 5.37
N ASP A 236 -20.86 15.27 6.36
CA ASP A 236 -21.99 15.58 7.24
C ASP A 236 -21.71 16.83 8.10
N ARG A 237 -20.44 17.05 8.51
CA ARG A 237 -20.01 18.28 9.19
C ARG A 237 -20.00 19.50 8.26
N ALA A 238 -19.93 19.32 6.94
CA ALA A 238 -20.03 20.43 6.00
C ALA A 238 -21.40 21.13 6.11
N ASP A 239 -22.47 20.40 6.44
CA ASP A 239 -23.80 20.98 6.64
C ASP A 239 -23.90 21.93 7.84
N SER A 240 -23.00 21.84 8.81
CA SER A 240 -22.97 22.68 10.02
C SER A 240 -21.77 23.64 10.08
N SER A 241 -20.93 23.68 9.04
CA SER A 241 -19.70 24.50 9.00
C SER A 241 -19.73 25.49 7.83
N GLN A 242 -18.69 26.33 7.71
CA GLN A 242 -18.51 27.21 6.54
C GLN A 242 -17.95 26.48 5.30
N LEU A 243 -17.74 25.16 5.36
CA LEU A 243 -17.23 24.37 4.24
C LEU A 243 -18.40 23.88 3.38
N THR A 244 -18.35 24.13 2.07
CA THR A 244 -19.39 23.61 1.17
C THR A 244 -19.22 22.10 0.95
N LYS A 245 -20.31 21.38 0.69
CA LYS A 245 -20.25 19.92 0.38
C LYS A 245 -19.27 19.57 -0.74
N PRO A 246 -19.22 20.29 -1.88
CA PRO A 246 -18.28 19.94 -2.94
C PRO A 246 -16.82 20.11 -2.51
N VAL A 247 -16.52 21.10 -1.67
CA VAL A 247 -15.18 21.27 -1.10
C VAL A 247 -14.83 20.14 -0.12
N ALA A 248 -15.79 19.70 0.71
CA ALA A 248 -15.59 18.58 1.62
C ALA A 248 -15.33 17.26 0.85
N ILE A 249 -16.07 17.02 -0.24
CA ILE A 249 -15.88 15.87 -1.12
C ILE A 249 -14.51 15.94 -1.80
N ALA A 250 -14.14 17.10 -2.35
CA ALA A 250 -12.84 17.29 -2.98
C ALA A 250 -11.66 17.06 -2.02
N LEU A 251 -11.79 17.52 -0.77
CA LEU A 251 -10.79 17.27 0.28
C LEU A 251 -10.69 15.77 0.62
N MET A 252 -11.81 15.08 0.74
CA MET A 252 -11.80 13.62 0.96
C MET A 252 -11.12 12.88 -0.19
N ILE A 253 -11.43 13.26 -1.43
CA ILE A 253 -10.79 12.68 -2.61
C ILE A 253 -9.28 12.95 -2.60
N ALA A 254 -8.87 14.19 -2.29
CA ALA A 254 -7.45 14.54 -2.20
C ALA A 254 -6.71 13.76 -1.10
N ILE A 255 -7.34 13.50 0.05
CA ILE A 255 -6.76 12.68 1.12
C ILE A 255 -6.63 11.21 0.68
N GLY A 256 -7.68 10.66 0.05
CA GLY A 256 -7.66 9.28 -0.42
C GLY A 256 -6.58 9.04 -1.48
N ILE A 257 -6.48 9.96 -2.45
CA ILE A 257 -5.39 9.98 -3.44
C ILE A 257 -4.04 10.13 -2.71
N GLY A 258 -3.90 11.07 -1.78
CA GLY A 258 -2.65 11.22 -1.04
C GLY A 258 -2.17 9.95 -0.33
N LEU A 259 -3.07 9.15 0.22
CA LEU A 259 -2.71 7.86 0.80
C LEU A 259 -2.25 6.83 -0.23
N HIS A 260 -2.76 6.90 -1.46
CA HIS A 260 -2.30 6.09 -2.59
C HIS A 260 -0.91 6.52 -3.07
N ASN A 261 -0.70 7.81 -3.31
CA ASN A 261 0.59 8.33 -3.79
C ASN A 261 1.69 8.16 -2.73
N PHE A 262 1.33 8.04 -1.45
CA PHE A 262 2.28 7.59 -0.41
C PHE A 262 2.85 6.19 -0.72
N GLY A 263 1.99 5.24 -1.12
CA GLY A 263 2.41 3.90 -1.53
C GLY A 263 3.30 3.90 -2.77
N GLU A 264 2.95 4.70 -3.79
CA GLU A 264 3.78 4.89 -5.00
C GLU A 264 5.15 5.45 -4.66
N GLY A 265 5.19 6.49 -3.82
CA GLY A 265 6.44 7.07 -3.35
C GLY A 265 7.29 6.01 -2.65
N LEU A 266 6.68 5.22 -1.77
CA LEU A 266 7.35 4.16 -1.04
C LEU A 266 7.95 3.11 -1.98
N MET A 267 7.24 2.71 -3.04
CA MET A 267 7.78 1.81 -4.06
C MET A 267 8.94 2.41 -4.83
N ILE A 268 8.85 3.67 -5.25
CA ILE A 268 9.96 4.35 -5.94
C ILE A 268 11.19 4.43 -5.03
N GLY A 269 11.00 4.80 -3.75
CA GLY A 269 12.08 4.85 -2.78
C GLY A 269 12.75 3.49 -2.60
N ALA A 270 11.93 2.43 -2.46
CA ALA A 270 12.42 1.06 -2.32
C ALA A 270 13.18 0.58 -3.56
N ALA A 271 12.62 0.81 -4.76
CA ALA A 271 13.22 0.44 -6.04
C ALA A 271 14.59 1.10 -6.26
N ILE A 272 14.71 2.38 -5.90
CA ILE A 272 16.00 3.10 -5.93
C ILE A 272 16.94 2.53 -4.87
N GLY A 273 16.42 2.18 -3.69
CA GLY A 273 17.20 1.60 -2.59
C GLY A 273 17.81 0.23 -2.90
N ILE A 274 17.13 -0.59 -3.71
CA ILE A 274 17.66 -1.86 -4.21
C ILE A 274 18.44 -1.71 -5.52
N GLY A 275 18.65 -0.48 -6.01
CA GLY A 275 19.39 -0.15 -7.23
C GLY A 275 18.76 -0.60 -8.54
N SER A 276 17.46 -0.91 -8.56
CA SER A 276 16.77 -1.27 -9.79
C SER A 276 16.43 -0.02 -10.60
N ILE A 277 17.37 0.43 -11.44
CA ILE A 277 17.23 1.66 -12.25
C ILE A 277 16.07 1.55 -13.24
N ALA A 278 15.94 0.42 -13.92
CA ALA A 278 14.89 0.19 -14.91
C ALA A 278 13.51 0.21 -14.25
N PHE A 279 13.35 -0.54 -13.16
CA PHE A 279 12.10 -0.57 -12.39
C PHE A 279 11.76 0.81 -11.80
N SER A 280 12.73 1.51 -11.22
CA SER A 280 12.55 2.88 -10.71
C SER A 280 12.07 3.85 -11.79
N THR A 281 12.63 3.75 -13.00
CA THR A 281 12.24 4.62 -14.13
C THR A 281 10.83 4.30 -14.62
N TYR A 282 10.50 3.02 -14.73
CA TYR A 282 9.16 2.53 -15.05
C TYR A 282 8.13 3.10 -14.06
N LEU A 283 8.38 2.93 -12.76
CA LEU A 283 7.49 3.44 -11.70
C LEU A 283 7.34 4.95 -11.77
N ILE A 284 8.42 5.71 -11.92
CA ILE A 284 8.36 7.19 -11.98
C ILE A 284 7.51 7.67 -13.18
N VAL A 285 7.70 7.08 -14.36
CA VAL A 285 6.98 7.48 -15.58
C VAL A 285 5.52 7.03 -15.51
N GLY A 286 5.28 5.76 -15.19
CA GLY A 286 3.94 5.20 -15.02
C GLY A 286 3.16 6.00 -13.99
N PHE A 287 3.78 6.26 -12.83
CA PHE A 287 3.13 6.97 -11.75
C PHE A 287 2.89 8.46 -12.03
N ALA A 288 3.77 9.13 -12.77
CA ALA A 288 3.51 10.50 -13.19
C ALA A 288 2.33 10.61 -14.18
N LEU A 289 2.16 9.63 -15.08
CA LEU A 289 1.12 9.68 -16.11
C LEU A 289 -0.28 9.54 -15.52
N HIS A 290 -0.53 8.52 -14.69
CA HIS A 290 -1.86 8.31 -14.10
C HIS A 290 -2.20 9.34 -13.01
N ASN A 291 -1.24 9.88 -12.26
CA ASN A 291 -1.45 10.95 -11.27
C ASN A 291 -1.99 12.24 -11.91
N THR A 292 -1.73 12.45 -13.21
CA THR A 292 -2.36 13.54 -13.97
C THR A 292 -3.89 13.39 -14.02
N THR A 293 -4.40 12.16 -14.03
CA THR A 293 -5.83 11.88 -14.11
C THR A 293 -6.53 11.99 -12.75
N GLU A 294 -5.79 11.83 -11.65
CA GLU A 294 -6.30 11.97 -10.29
C GLU A 294 -6.68 13.42 -9.95
N GLY A 295 -5.96 14.40 -10.51
CA GLY A 295 -6.35 15.81 -10.39
C GLY A 295 -7.74 16.10 -10.96
N ILE A 296 -8.19 15.34 -11.98
CA ILE A 296 -9.56 15.45 -12.52
C ILE A 296 -10.59 14.97 -11.49
N ALA A 297 -10.27 13.93 -10.70
CA ALA A 297 -11.12 13.40 -9.64
C ALA A 297 -11.42 14.47 -8.58
N ILE A 298 -10.40 15.24 -8.19
CA ILE A 298 -10.51 16.35 -7.22
C ILE A 298 -11.24 17.54 -7.85
N ALA A 299 -10.94 17.87 -9.11
CA ALA A 299 -11.56 18.98 -9.83
C ALA A 299 -13.07 18.78 -10.06
N GLY A 300 -13.51 17.52 -10.22
CA GLY A 300 -14.90 17.13 -10.42
C GLY A 300 -15.89 17.80 -9.46
N PRO A 301 -15.87 17.50 -8.15
CA PRO A 301 -16.73 18.15 -7.17
C PRO A 301 -16.54 19.68 -7.12
N LEU A 302 -15.30 20.19 -7.18
CA LEU A 302 -15.04 21.64 -7.16
C LEU A 302 -15.64 22.39 -8.36
N SER A 303 -15.88 21.69 -9.48
CA SER A 303 -16.55 22.28 -10.65
C SER A 303 -17.99 22.71 -10.34
N LYS A 304 -18.62 22.09 -9.32
CA LYS A 304 -20.01 22.35 -8.92
C LYS A 304 -20.15 23.47 -7.90
N ASP A 305 -19.07 23.86 -7.24
CA ASP A 305 -19.11 24.98 -6.31
C ASP A 305 -19.03 26.32 -7.05
N LYS A 306 -20.16 27.03 -7.07
CA LYS A 306 -20.28 28.38 -7.66
C LYS A 306 -20.13 29.51 -6.64
N SER A 307 -20.01 29.18 -5.35
CA SER A 307 -19.93 30.17 -4.26
C SER A 307 -18.52 30.71 -4.04
N LEU A 308 -17.50 29.99 -4.51
CA LEU A 308 -16.10 30.34 -4.31
C LEU A 308 -15.66 31.49 -5.23
N SER A 309 -15.05 32.51 -4.63
CA SER A 309 -14.23 33.49 -5.36
C SER A 309 -13.06 32.80 -6.07
N ASN A 310 -12.64 33.33 -7.23
CA ASN A 310 -11.50 32.82 -8.00
C ASN A 310 -10.23 32.66 -7.15
N LYS A 311 -9.95 33.61 -6.25
CA LYS A 311 -8.80 33.53 -5.35
C LYS A 311 -8.90 32.34 -4.38
N SER A 312 -10.07 32.13 -3.80
CA SER A 312 -10.33 31.01 -2.87
C SER A 312 -10.27 29.66 -3.59
N LEU A 313 -10.79 29.61 -4.82
CA LEU A 313 -10.72 28.42 -5.65
C LEU A 313 -9.28 28.01 -5.97
N ILE A 314 -8.45 28.95 -6.42
CA ILE A 314 -7.03 28.67 -6.72
C ILE A 314 -6.30 28.20 -5.45
N ALA A 315 -6.52 28.86 -4.31
CA ALA A 315 -5.93 28.44 -3.04
C ALA A 315 -6.33 27.01 -2.65
N LYS A 316 -7.60 26.63 -2.86
CA LYS A 316 -8.08 25.26 -2.59
C LYS A 316 -7.51 24.24 -3.57
N LEU A 317 -7.39 24.58 -4.86
CA LEU A 317 -6.76 23.70 -5.85
C LEU A 317 -5.31 23.41 -5.47
N VAL A 318 -4.54 24.45 -5.16
CA VAL A 318 -3.15 24.29 -4.70
C VAL A 318 -3.10 23.47 -3.42
N ALA A 319 -3.93 23.77 -2.43
CA ALA A 319 -3.95 23.01 -1.18
C ALA A 319 -4.29 21.53 -1.40
N PHE A 320 -5.29 21.22 -2.23
CA PHE A 320 -5.70 19.84 -2.50
C PHE A 320 -4.70 19.09 -3.37
N GLY A 321 -4.08 19.75 -4.35
CA GLY A 321 -2.98 19.18 -5.10
C GLY A 321 -1.76 18.86 -4.23
N LEU A 322 -1.47 19.70 -3.22
CA LEU A 322 -0.42 19.40 -2.25
C LEU A 322 -0.82 18.25 -1.31
N ILE A 323 -2.05 18.20 -0.82
CA ILE A 323 -2.54 17.10 0.04
C ILE A 323 -2.49 15.75 -0.70
N ALA A 324 -2.83 15.74 -1.98
CA ALA A 324 -2.79 14.56 -2.83
C ALA A 324 -1.36 14.19 -3.26
N GLY A 325 -0.53 15.15 -3.66
CA GLY A 325 0.78 14.84 -4.25
C GLY A 325 1.96 14.79 -3.29
N SER A 326 1.95 15.56 -2.19
CA SER A 326 3.09 15.58 -1.25
C SER A 326 3.35 14.28 -0.50
N PRO A 327 2.35 13.42 -0.22
CA PRO A 327 2.60 12.11 0.39
C PRO A 327 3.59 11.23 -0.39
N ALA A 328 3.70 11.37 -1.72
CA ALA A 328 4.70 10.66 -2.52
C ALA A 328 6.14 10.95 -2.09
N ILE A 329 6.41 12.17 -1.62
CA ILE A 329 7.74 12.54 -1.10
C ILE A 329 8.04 11.76 0.19
N PHE A 330 7.08 11.71 1.11
CA PHE A 330 7.22 11.00 2.37
C PHE A 330 7.31 9.49 2.15
N GLY A 331 6.53 8.97 1.20
CA GLY A 331 6.65 7.60 0.71
C GLY A 331 8.08 7.32 0.24
N ALA A 332 8.62 8.12 -0.68
CA ALA A 332 9.96 7.92 -1.23
C ALA A 332 11.07 7.96 -0.16
N TRP A 333 10.95 8.85 0.83
CA TRP A 333 11.89 8.85 1.96
C TRP A 333 11.80 7.57 2.79
N ILE A 334 10.59 7.12 3.13
CA ILE A 334 10.40 5.91 3.95
C ILE A 334 10.85 4.68 3.16
N GLY A 335 10.47 4.58 1.89
CA GLY A 335 10.87 3.51 0.99
C GLY A 335 12.38 3.44 0.78
N GLY A 336 13.05 4.59 0.63
CA GLY A 336 14.48 4.62 0.40
C GLY A 336 15.33 4.39 1.65
N PHE A 337 14.93 4.93 2.81
CA PHE A 337 15.77 4.94 4.01
C PHE A 337 15.35 3.93 5.09
N SER A 338 14.12 3.43 5.04
CA SER A 338 13.54 2.58 6.09
C SER A 338 12.60 1.54 5.51
N TYR A 339 13.02 0.93 4.40
CA TYR A 339 12.26 -0.12 3.74
C TYR A 339 11.99 -1.30 4.68
N SER A 340 10.74 -1.76 4.68
CA SER A 340 10.31 -2.97 5.36
C SER A 340 9.24 -3.63 4.49
N PRO A 341 9.41 -4.89 4.05
CA PRO A 341 8.41 -5.58 3.23
C PRO A 341 7.02 -5.57 3.87
N PHE A 342 6.94 -5.87 5.16
CA PHE A 342 5.68 -5.84 5.92
C PHE A 342 4.99 -4.47 5.89
N SER A 343 5.75 -3.39 6.10
CA SER A 343 5.19 -2.04 6.06
C SER A 343 4.74 -1.65 4.64
N SER A 344 5.50 -2.08 3.64
CA SER A 344 5.20 -1.82 2.22
C SER A 344 3.87 -2.44 1.81
N VAL A 345 3.66 -3.72 2.12
CA VAL A 345 2.39 -4.42 1.90
C VAL A 345 1.23 -3.67 2.57
N ILE A 346 1.40 -3.21 3.81
CA ILE A 346 0.37 -2.45 4.54
C ILE A 346 0.06 -1.12 3.83
N PHE A 347 1.08 -0.34 3.47
CA PHE A 347 0.86 0.99 2.88
C PHE A 347 0.28 0.93 1.46
N LEU A 348 0.72 -0.03 0.64
CA LEU A 348 0.12 -0.30 -0.67
C LEU A 348 -1.36 -0.70 -0.53
N ALA A 349 -1.66 -1.62 0.39
CA ALA A 349 -3.03 -2.04 0.70
C ALA A 349 -3.90 -0.89 1.23
N ILE A 350 -3.33 0.02 2.05
CA ILE A 350 -4.01 1.24 2.49
C ILE A 350 -4.36 2.10 1.28
N GLY A 351 -3.41 2.31 0.36
CA GLY A 351 -3.59 3.05 -0.88
C GLY A 351 -4.72 2.48 -1.74
N ALA A 352 -4.71 1.16 -1.99
CA ALA A 352 -5.79 0.49 -2.72
C ALA A 352 -7.16 0.70 -2.06
N GLY A 353 -7.26 0.52 -0.73
CA GLY A 353 -8.48 0.78 0.03
C GLY A 353 -8.97 2.24 -0.08
N ALA A 354 -8.04 3.19 -0.10
CA ALA A 354 -8.33 4.60 -0.29
C ALA A 354 -8.88 4.90 -1.70
N ILE A 355 -8.31 4.28 -2.73
CA ILE A 355 -8.78 4.41 -4.11
C ILE A 355 -10.20 3.85 -4.28
N PHE A 356 -10.50 2.67 -3.74
CA PHE A 356 -11.86 2.13 -3.75
C PHE A 356 -12.86 3.06 -3.03
N GLN A 357 -12.42 3.70 -1.95
CA GLN A 357 -13.25 4.69 -1.25
C GLN A 357 -13.55 5.88 -2.16
N VAL A 358 -12.54 6.41 -2.86
CA VAL A 358 -12.71 7.53 -3.80
C VAL A 358 -13.65 7.16 -4.93
N ILE A 359 -13.50 5.96 -5.52
CA ILE A 359 -14.39 5.43 -6.56
C ILE A 359 -15.85 5.45 -6.11
N VAL A 360 -16.15 4.92 -4.92
CA VAL A 360 -17.51 4.88 -4.38
C VAL A 360 -18.09 6.29 -4.22
N VAL A 361 -17.28 7.26 -3.81
CA VAL A 361 -17.69 8.66 -3.67
C VAL A 361 -18.03 9.28 -5.02
N ILE A 362 -17.18 9.09 -6.04
CA ILE A 362 -17.43 9.62 -7.39
C ILE A 362 -18.67 8.97 -8.01
N LEU A 363 -18.83 7.65 -7.88
CA LEU A 363 -20.01 6.95 -8.36
C LEU A 363 -21.29 7.44 -7.69
N ARG A 364 -21.26 7.72 -6.38
CA ARG A 364 -22.39 8.32 -5.66
C ARG A 364 -22.72 9.72 -6.17
N MET A 365 -21.72 10.54 -6.49
CA MET A 365 -21.95 11.86 -7.09
C MET A 365 -22.63 11.75 -8.45
N ILE A 366 -22.11 10.88 -9.34
CA ILE A 366 -22.71 10.64 -10.66
C ILE A 366 -24.17 10.19 -10.50
N ARG A 367 -24.42 9.25 -9.59
CA ARG A 367 -25.78 8.75 -9.32
C ARG A 367 -26.72 9.83 -8.79
N ALA A 368 -26.24 10.69 -7.88
CA ALA A 368 -27.02 11.76 -7.29
C ALA A 368 -27.34 12.87 -8.29
N GLU A 369 -26.41 13.18 -9.20
CA GLU A 369 -26.63 14.17 -10.26
C GLU A 369 -27.48 13.62 -11.42
N GLY A 370 -27.40 12.33 -11.75
CA GLY A 370 -28.16 11.66 -12.82
C GLY A 370 -29.57 11.21 -12.43
N ASP A 371 -30.12 10.25 -13.18
CA ASP A 371 -31.47 9.68 -12.97
C ASP A 371 -31.47 8.57 -11.90
N LYS A 372 -30.60 8.70 -10.88
CA LYS A 372 -30.37 7.71 -9.81
C LYS A 372 -29.90 6.32 -10.28
N ASN A 373 -29.42 6.21 -11.51
CA ASN A 373 -28.88 5.00 -12.12
C ASN A 373 -27.46 5.25 -12.68
N LEU A 374 -26.62 4.22 -12.67
CA LEU A 374 -25.26 4.21 -13.22
C LEU A 374 -25.19 3.59 -14.64
N SER A 375 -26.28 3.04 -15.16
CA SER A 375 -26.31 2.35 -16.46
C SER A 375 -26.38 3.27 -17.68
N SER A 376 -26.13 4.58 -17.53
CA SER A 376 -26.14 5.50 -18.67
C SER A 376 -24.96 5.20 -19.61
N GLY A 377 -25.17 5.33 -20.92
CA GLY A 377 -24.12 5.06 -21.92
C GLY A 377 -22.82 5.81 -21.64
N SER A 378 -22.89 7.08 -21.20
CA SER A 378 -21.73 7.89 -20.81
C SER A 378 -20.93 7.30 -19.65
N VAL A 379 -21.59 6.70 -18.66
CA VAL A 379 -20.91 6.13 -17.48
C VAL A 379 -20.25 4.80 -17.85
N VAL A 380 -20.97 3.93 -18.56
CA VAL A 380 -20.44 2.62 -18.98
C VAL A 380 -19.25 2.80 -19.92
N THR A 381 -19.36 3.68 -20.93
CA THR A 381 -18.24 3.94 -21.85
C THR A 381 -17.10 4.67 -21.17
N GLY A 382 -17.38 5.58 -20.23
CA GLY A 382 -16.34 6.23 -19.43
C GLY A 382 -15.50 5.21 -18.66
N ILE A 383 -16.14 4.36 -17.85
CA ILE A 383 -15.43 3.32 -17.07
C ILE A 383 -14.64 2.39 -17.99
N ALA A 384 -15.27 1.89 -19.07
CA ALA A 384 -14.62 0.96 -19.99
C ALA A 384 -13.40 1.59 -20.70
N ILE A 385 -13.50 2.84 -21.14
CA ILE A 385 -12.37 3.54 -21.76
C ILE A 385 -11.29 3.84 -20.72
N GLY A 386 -11.67 4.14 -19.47
CA GLY A 386 -10.70 4.36 -18.39
C GLY A 386 -9.87 3.10 -18.14
N MET A 387 -10.53 1.96 -17.93
CA MET A 387 -9.86 0.66 -17.81
C MET A 387 -8.97 0.37 -19.03
N LEU A 388 -9.48 0.60 -20.24
CA LEU A 388 -8.71 0.35 -21.47
C LEU A 388 -7.47 1.25 -21.58
N VAL A 389 -7.58 2.53 -21.23
CA VAL A 389 -6.46 3.47 -21.26
C VAL A 389 -5.38 3.02 -20.29
N MET A 390 -5.73 2.64 -19.06
CA MET A 390 -4.74 2.16 -18.09
C MET A 390 -4.10 0.85 -18.54
N TYR A 391 -4.90 -0.11 -19.02
CA TYR A 391 -4.38 -1.37 -19.53
C TYR A 391 -3.43 -1.19 -20.72
N LEU A 392 -3.74 -0.26 -21.64
CA LEU A 392 -2.81 0.05 -22.74
C LEU A 392 -1.56 0.77 -22.23
N THR A 393 -1.68 1.57 -21.18
CA THR A 393 -0.53 2.28 -20.58
C THR A 393 0.41 1.28 -19.91
N SER A 394 -0.11 0.28 -19.18
CA SER A 394 0.67 -0.78 -18.52
C SER A 394 1.35 -1.78 -19.48
N ILE A 395 1.09 -1.68 -20.80
CA ILE A 395 1.81 -2.44 -21.83
C ILE A 395 2.96 -1.61 -22.43
N LEU A 396 2.83 -0.28 -22.40
CA LEU A 396 3.71 0.65 -23.11
C LEU A 396 4.81 1.22 -22.22
N VAL A 397 4.44 1.52 -20.98
CA VAL A 397 5.36 1.65 -19.87
C VAL A 397 5.55 0.24 -19.40
#